data_AF-A0A7X5U9J4-F1
#
_entry.id   AF-A0A7X5U9J4-F1
#
_cell.length_a   1.000
_cell.length_b   1.000
_cell.length_c   1.000
_cell.angle_alpha   90.00
_cell.angle_beta   90.00
_cell.angle_gamma   90.00
#
_symmetry.space_group_name_H-M   'P 1'
#
loop_
_entity.id
_entity.type
_entity.pdbx_description
1 polymer ?
#
loop_
_entity_poly.entity_id
_entity_poly.type
_entity_poly.pdbx_seq_one_letter_code
_entity_poly.pdbx_strand_id
1 'polypeptide(L)'
;MNAYTSSSTNMLFDLSPPGDERMARRIRITTFFMKQFFPALLLLLCSFAIHAEGGCPPGEYPQQGPGWQTCVPIPGYESNPASNQKQVRYIDQWISFSADPDNGAFGISSNPSSRESAIRSATDGCRAKGGKTCTNLGTVLNACLAITEGDKKWWTNSGTTKVNAETKSIQACKENDDNCELNYSMCANIVMAHESQNLTHRP
;
A
#
# COMPACT_ATOMS: atom_id res chain seq x y z
N MET A 1 73.70 -28.23 -56.29
CA MET A 1 74.90 -27.69 -56.97
C MET A 1 75.26 -26.40 -56.29
N ASN A 2 76.48 -26.34 -55.77
CA ASN A 2 77.06 -25.14 -55.19
C ASN A 2 77.47 -24.16 -56.30
N ALA A 3 77.55 -22.90 -55.88
CA ALA A 3 78.62 -21.95 -56.17
C ALA A 3 78.33 -20.74 -57.08
N TYR A 4 79.13 -19.71 -56.75
CA TYR A 4 79.56 -18.53 -57.51
C TYR A 4 78.84 -17.21 -57.16
N THR A 5 79.41 -16.39 -56.25
CA THR A 5 80.45 -15.31 -56.46
C THR A 5 79.88 -14.15 -57.28
N SER A 6 80.10 -12.85 -57.05
CA SER A 6 81.25 -12.09 -56.56
C SER A 6 80.84 -10.59 -56.48
N SER A 7 81.64 -9.79 -55.77
CA SER A 7 82.08 -8.44 -56.19
C SER A 7 81.53 -7.22 -55.44
N SER A 8 82.29 -6.89 -54.40
CA SER A 8 82.66 -5.59 -53.84
C SER A 8 82.57 -4.38 -54.79
N THR A 9 82.04 -3.25 -54.29
CA THR A 9 82.83 -2.00 -54.08
C THR A 9 82.11 -0.97 -53.17
N ASN A 10 82.80 -0.64 -52.09
CA ASN A 10 82.79 0.54 -51.21
C ASN A 10 81.92 1.77 -51.57
N MET A 11 81.30 2.38 -50.56
CA MET A 11 81.83 3.60 -49.93
C MET A 11 81.02 3.99 -48.69
N LEU A 12 81.69 3.93 -47.54
CA LEU A 12 81.37 4.61 -46.30
C LEU A 12 81.41 6.12 -46.52
N PHE A 13 80.35 6.83 -46.16
CA PHE A 13 80.44 8.16 -45.55
C PHE A 13 79.30 8.31 -44.53
N ASP A 14 79.70 8.22 -43.27
CA ASP A 14 78.93 8.58 -42.08
C ASP A 14 78.51 10.06 -42.13
N LEU A 15 77.23 10.31 -41.84
CA LEU A 15 76.69 11.65 -41.56
C LEU A 15 75.68 11.58 -40.39
N SER A 16 76.17 11.87 -39.18
CA SER A 16 75.49 12.58 -38.05
C SER A 16 74.16 12.00 -37.47
N PRO A 17 73.67 12.44 -36.28
CA PRO A 17 74.23 13.39 -35.27
C PRO A 17 74.23 12.83 -33.82
N PRO A 18 74.85 13.56 -32.85
CA PRO A 18 74.80 13.23 -31.43
C PRO A 18 73.52 13.79 -30.77
N GLY A 19 72.91 13.06 -29.84
CA GLY A 19 71.65 13.53 -29.24
C GLY A 19 71.12 12.75 -28.04
N ASP A 20 71.70 13.03 -26.87
CA ASP A 20 71.01 13.19 -25.58
C ASP A 20 70.39 11.96 -24.88
N GLU A 21 71.21 11.32 -24.04
CA GLU A 21 70.89 10.24 -23.08
C GLU A 21 69.80 10.59 -22.01
N ARG A 22 69.30 11.83 -21.95
CA ARG A 22 68.34 12.24 -20.89
C ARG A 22 66.90 11.79 -21.09
N MET A 23 66.50 11.39 -22.30
CA MET A 23 65.11 11.03 -22.63
C MET A 23 64.76 9.58 -22.21
N ALA A 24 65.70 8.65 -22.33
CA ALA A 24 65.46 7.22 -22.10
C ALA A 24 65.19 6.86 -20.62
N ARG A 25 65.76 7.63 -19.68
CA ARG A 25 65.61 7.40 -18.23
C ARG A 25 64.24 7.83 -17.70
N ARG A 26 63.61 8.84 -18.32
CA ARG A 26 62.27 9.33 -17.93
C ARG A 26 61.16 8.34 -18.32
N ILE A 27 61.30 7.66 -19.46
CA ILE A 27 60.30 6.72 -20.00
C ILE A 27 60.25 5.40 -19.21
N ARG A 28 61.40 4.88 -18.75
CA ARG A 28 61.48 3.64 -17.97
C ARG A 28 60.87 3.76 -16.56
N ILE A 29 60.90 4.95 -15.95
CA ILE A 29 60.40 5.18 -14.58
C ILE A 29 58.87 5.35 -14.58
N THR A 30 58.30 6.06 -15.55
CA THR A 30 56.85 6.23 -15.68
C THR A 30 56.12 4.95 -16.06
N THR A 31 56.71 4.09 -16.90
CA THR A 31 56.09 2.79 -17.25
C THR A 31 56.11 1.77 -16.10
N PHE A 32 57.11 1.80 -15.22
CA PHE A 32 57.17 0.90 -14.05
C PHE A 32 56.14 1.29 -12.98
N PHE A 33 56.02 2.59 -12.68
CA PHE A 33 55.00 3.09 -11.74
C PHE A 33 53.58 2.83 -12.25
N MET A 34 53.31 3.04 -13.54
CA MET A 34 51.94 2.84 -14.05
C MET A 34 51.53 1.36 -14.08
N LYS A 35 52.47 0.42 -14.27
CA LYS A 35 52.19 -1.03 -14.37
C LYS A 35 52.04 -1.71 -13.00
N GLN A 36 52.66 -1.16 -11.96
CA GLN A 36 52.59 -1.69 -10.60
C GLN A 36 51.43 -1.13 -9.77
N PHE A 37 50.96 0.08 -10.09
CA PHE A 37 49.79 0.70 -9.45
C PHE A 37 48.45 0.37 -10.13
N PHE A 38 48.45 -0.07 -11.38
CA PHE A 38 47.22 -0.49 -12.09
C PHE A 38 46.48 -1.68 -11.44
N PRO A 39 47.15 -2.77 -11.02
CA PRO A 39 46.43 -3.88 -10.38
C PRO A 39 45.91 -3.50 -8.98
N ALA A 40 46.60 -2.63 -8.26
CA ALA A 40 46.16 -2.14 -6.94
C ALA A 40 44.94 -1.21 -7.05
N LEU A 41 44.89 -0.35 -8.07
CA LEU A 41 43.75 0.53 -8.33
C LEU A 41 42.51 -0.26 -8.80
N LEU A 42 42.71 -1.32 -9.59
CA LEU A 42 41.63 -2.22 -10.04
C LEU A 42 41.04 -3.02 -8.87
N LEU A 43 41.87 -3.48 -7.92
CA LEU A 43 41.41 -4.15 -6.69
C LEU A 43 40.65 -3.20 -5.76
N LEU A 44 41.03 -1.92 -5.69
CA LEU A 44 40.36 -0.91 -4.86
C LEU A 44 38.95 -0.55 -5.39
N LEU A 45 38.75 -0.56 -6.71
CA LEU A 45 37.48 -0.25 -7.36
C LEU A 45 36.42 -1.38 -7.21
N CYS A 46 36.83 -2.62 -6.95
CA CYS A 46 35.92 -3.75 -6.75
C CYS A 46 35.31 -3.81 -5.32
N SER A 47 35.79 -3.00 -4.37
CA SER A 47 35.34 -3.08 -2.97
C SER A 47 34.02 -2.35 -2.68
N PHE A 48 33.46 -1.60 -3.63
CA PHE A 48 32.27 -0.76 -3.41
C PHE A 48 30.92 -1.47 -3.63
N ALA A 49 30.92 -2.80 -3.83
CA ALA A 49 29.70 -3.56 -4.16
C ALA A 49 29.36 -4.67 -3.14
N ILE A 50 29.77 -4.52 -1.87
CA ILE A 50 29.39 -5.45 -0.80
C ILE A 50 28.28 -4.80 0.02
N HIS A 51 27.03 -5.01 -0.40
CA HIS A 51 25.88 -4.84 0.48
C HIS A 51 25.80 -6.08 1.37
N ALA A 52 26.36 -6.01 2.58
CA ALA A 52 26.22 -7.06 3.59
C ALA A 52 24.90 -6.89 4.36
N GLU A 53 23.78 -6.96 3.65
CA GLU A 53 22.44 -7.02 4.23
C GLU A 53 21.77 -8.18 3.52
N GLY A 54 21.56 -9.32 4.19
CA GLY A 54 21.11 -10.57 3.57
C GLY A 54 19.67 -10.56 3.03
N GLY A 55 19.32 -9.54 2.22
CA GLY A 55 18.01 -9.29 1.66
C GLY A 55 17.00 -8.67 2.64
N CYS A 56 17.42 -8.33 3.86
CA CYS A 56 16.51 -7.86 4.91
C CYS A 56 16.49 -6.33 5.04
N PRO A 57 15.32 -5.74 5.35
CA PRO A 57 15.20 -4.31 5.59
C PRO A 57 15.97 -3.89 6.87
N PRO A 58 16.31 -2.60 7.02
CA PRO A 58 17.03 -2.10 8.19
C PRO A 58 16.30 -2.44 9.51
N GLY A 59 17.01 -2.99 10.47
CA GLY A 59 16.46 -3.42 11.77
C GLY A 59 16.08 -4.90 11.85
N GLU A 60 16.28 -5.66 10.77
CA GLU A 60 16.07 -7.10 10.72
C GLU A 60 17.34 -7.84 10.30
N TYR A 61 17.46 -9.11 10.69
CA TYR A 61 18.56 -10.00 10.28
C TYR A 61 18.01 -11.26 9.61
N PRO A 62 18.73 -11.84 8.62
CA PRO A 62 18.29 -13.07 7.96
C PRO A 62 18.44 -14.28 8.89
N GLN A 63 17.40 -15.09 8.98
CA GLN A 63 17.41 -16.47 9.47
C GLN A 63 17.13 -17.42 8.32
N GLN A 64 17.88 -18.53 8.25
CA GLN A 64 17.81 -19.48 7.15
C GLN A 64 17.91 -20.94 7.63
N GLY A 65 17.30 -21.85 6.87
CA GLY A 65 17.39 -23.29 7.05
C GLY A 65 17.25 -24.03 5.72
N PRO A 66 17.17 -25.37 5.70
CA PRO A 66 17.01 -26.13 4.46
C PRO A 66 15.72 -25.71 3.72
N GLY A 67 15.89 -24.91 2.66
CA GLY A 67 14.80 -24.48 1.78
C GLY A 67 14.00 -23.23 2.21
N TRP A 68 14.42 -22.49 3.24
CA TRP A 68 13.74 -21.26 3.64
C TRP A 68 14.70 -20.18 4.16
N GLN A 69 14.31 -18.92 3.95
CA GLN A 69 14.97 -17.73 4.50
C GLN A 69 13.89 -16.72 4.91
N THR A 70 14.00 -16.15 6.11
CA THR A 70 13.12 -15.07 6.60
C THR A 70 13.94 -13.99 7.29
N CYS A 71 13.42 -12.77 7.32
CA CYS A 71 13.97 -11.69 8.13
C CYS A 71 13.28 -11.67 9.50
N VAL A 72 14.04 -11.41 10.56
CA VAL A 72 13.55 -11.30 11.94
C VAL A 72 14.09 -10.04 12.61
N PRO A 73 13.32 -9.39 13.48
CA PRO A 73 13.71 -8.15 14.14
C PRO A 73 14.88 -8.36 15.11
N ILE A 74 15.81 -7.39 15.16
CA ILE A 74 16.93 -7.38 16.10
C ILE A 74 16.41 -7.03 17.51
N PRO A 75 16.67 -7.85 18.55
CA PRO A 75 16.23 -7.55 19.91
C PRO A 75 16.84 -6.23 20.42
N GLY A 76 16.00 -5.27 20.81
CA GLY A 76 16.46 -3.97 21.32
C GLY A 76 16.82 -2.94 20.24
N TYR A 77 16.68 -3.27 18.95
CA TYR A 77 16.62 -2.26 17.90
C TYR A 77 15.23 -1.60 17.98
N GLU A 78 15.12 -0.53 18.76
CA GLU A 78 13.94 0.33 18.71
C GLU A 78 13.87 0.94 17.31
N SER A 79 13.01 0.34 16.50
CA SER A 79 12.59 0.91 15.23
C SER A 79 12.06 2.31 15.51
N ASN A 80 12.72 3.31 14.91
CA ASN A 80 12.06 4.57 14.56
C ASN A 80 10.66 4.21 13.98
N PRO A 81 9.57 4.93 14.29
CA PRO A 81 8.18 4.48 14.07
C PRO A 81 7.77 4.56 12.59
N ALA A 82 8.50 3.87 11.74
CA ALA A 82 8.22 3.57 10.35
C ALA A 82 8.27 2.06 10.11
N SER A 83 8.05 1.26 11.16
CA SER A 83 7.38 -0.03 10.99
C SER A 83 6.12 0.27 10.21
N ASN A 84 6.12 -0.08 8.93
CA ASN A 84 4.96 -0.09 8.05
C ASN A 84 4.01 -1.23 8.49
N GLN A 85 3.80 -1.36 9.81
CA GLN A 85 2.70 -2.11 10.37
C GLN A 85 1.46 -1.41 9.90
N LYS A 86 0.87 -1.99 8.85
CA LYS A 86 -0.44 -1.67 8.32
C LYS A 86 -1.40 -1.48 9.49
N GLN A 87 -1.63 -0.23 9.88
CA GLN A 87 -2.43 0.07 11.05
C GLN A 87 -3.85 -0.42 10.74
N VAL A 88 -4.32 -1.39 11.51
CA VAL A 88 -5.69 -1.86 11.40
C VAL A 88 -6.55 -0.80 12.08
N ARG A 89 -7.44 -0.18 11.30
CA ARG A 89 -8.46 0.71 11.83
C ARG A 89 -9.82 0.07 11.68
N TYR A 90 -10.64 0.18 12.72
CA TYR A 90 -12.03 -0.23 12.67
C TYR A 90 -12.87 0.98 12.27
N ILE A 91 -13.71 0.82 11.25
CA ILE A 91 -14.61 1.86 10.76
C ILE A 91 -16.02 1.48 11.16
N ASP A 92 -16.59 2.28 12.03
CA ASP A 92 -17.99 2.24 12.41
C ASP A 92 -18.90 2.34 11.18
N GLN A 93 -19.98 1.57 11.18
CA GLN A 93 -20.98 1.59 10.13
C GLN A 93 -22.33 2.03 10.69
N TRP A 94 -23.02 2.86 9.93
CA TRP A 94 -24.32 3.41 10.28
C TRP A 94 -25.40 2.92 9.33
N ILE A 95 -26.64 2.82 9.81
CA ILE A 95 -27.85 2.69 8.98
C ILE A 95 -28.82 3.76 9.42
N SER A 96 -29.47 4.42 8.47
CA SER A 96 -30.58 5.31 8.71
C SER A 96 -31.76 4.95 7.82
N PHE A 97 -32.96 5.22 8.31
CA PHE A 97 -34.21 5.09 7.60
C PHE A 97 -34.93 6.43 7.63
N SER A 98 -35.39 6.87 6.47
CA SER A 98 -36.18 8.09 6.32
C SER A 98 -37.40 7.82 5.45
N ALA A 99 -38.52 8.42 5.80
CA ALA A 99 -39.76 8.20 5.06
C ALA A 99 -40.63 9.44 5.01
N ASP A 100 -41.55 9.41 4.04
CA ASP A 100 -42.65 10.32 3.83
C ASP A 100 -43.93 9.47 3.75
N PRO A 101 -44.63 9.28 4.89
CA PRO A 101 -45.82 8.45 4.97
C PRO A 101 -46.94 8.92 4.03
N ASP A 102 -47.11 10.25 3.90
CA ASP A 102 -48.18 10.84 3.10
C ASP A 102 -48.03 10.55 1.60
N ASN A 103 -46.78 10.35 1.13
CA ASN A 103 -46.48 10.04 -0.27
C ASN A 103 -46.04 8.58 -0.48
N GLY A 104 -46.06 7.74 0.56
CA GLY A 104 -45.65 6.33 0.47
C GLY A 104 -44.18 6.11 0.09
N ALA A 105 -43.32 7.11 0.30
CA ALA A 105 -41.92 7.08 -0.15
C ALA A 105 -40.97 6.85 1.03
N PHE A 106 -39.92 6.04 0.83
CA PHE A 106 -38.93 5.78 1.87
C PHE A 106 -37.53 5.48 1.32
N GLY A 107 -36.52 5.78 2.11
CA GLY A 107 -35.12 5.52 1.81
C GLY A 107 -34.36 4.95 3.01
N ILE A 108 -33.38 4.11 2.72
CA ILE A 108 -32.53 3.46 3.71
C ILE A 108 -31.08 3.64 3.27
N SER A 109 -30.19 4.00 4.19
CA SER A 109 -28.76 4.11 3.87
C SER A 109 -28.06 2.75 3.97
N SER A 110 -27.07 2.51 3.11
CA SER A 110 -26.24 1.30 3.16
C SER A 110 -24.80 1.64 3.57
N ASN A 111 -24.41 1.27 4.79
CA ASN A 111 -23.03 1.29 5.29
C ASN A 111 -22.21 2.61 5.13
N PRO A 112 -22.74 3.78 5.49
CA PRO A 112 -21.92 4.98 5.66
C PRO A 112 -21.09 4.96 6.94
N SER A 113 -19.91 5.59 6.87
CA SER A 113 -18.96 5.73 7.99
C SER A 113 -19.32 6.81 9.01
N SER A 114 -20.41 7.56 8.81
CA SER A 114 -20.88 8.60 9.74
C SER A 114 -22.40 8.67 9.80
N ARG A 115 -22.91 9.11 10.95
CA ARG A 115 -24.35 9.29 11.21
C ARG A 115 -24.99 10.27 10.23
N GLU A 116 -24.33 11.40 9.97
CA GLU A 116 -24.83 12.45 9.09
C GLU A 116 -24.86 12.00 7.64
N SER A 117 -23.89 11.17 7.21
CA SER A 117 -23.95 10.55 5.88
C SER A 117 -25.09 9.54 5.80
N ALA A 118 -25.36 8.78 6.86
CA ALA A 118 -26.48 7.85 6.93
C ALA A 118 -27.83 8.55 6.76
N ILE A 119 -28.07 9.59 7.54
CA ILE A 119 -29.31 10.35 7.49
C ILE A 119 -29.50 10.99 6.11
N ARG A 120 -28.45 11.60 5.56
CA ARG A 120 -28.50 12.19 4.22
C ARG A 120 -28.81 11.15 3.15
N SER A 121 -28.08 10.04 3.09
CA SER A 121 -28.32 8.99 2.10
C SER A 121 -29.73 8.40 2.19
N ALA A 122 -30.26 8.18 3.40
CA ALA A 122 -31.62 7.70 3.58
C ALA A 122 -32.67 8.74 3.14
N THR A 123 -32.46 10.01 3.50
CA THR A 123 -33.36 11.11 3.13
C THR A 123 -33.37 11.34 1.62
N ASP A 124 -32.20 11.32 0.99
CA ASP A 124 -32.05 11.48 -0.47
C ASP A 124 -32.67 10.30 -1.21
N GLY A 125 -32.52 9.07 -0.68
CA GLY A 125 -33.19 7.89 -1.22
C GLY A 125 -34.73 7.98 -1.12
N CYS A 126 -35.26 8.54 -0.03
CA CYS A 126 -36.69 8.81 0.11
C CYS A 126 -37.18 9.84 -0.93
N ARG A 127 -36.45 10.95 -1.08
CA ARG A 127 -36.79 12.01 -2.06
C ARG A 127 -36.71 11.50 -3.50
N ALA A 128 -35.70 10.69 -3.81
CA ALA A 128 -35.54 10.08 -5.13
C ALA A 128 -36.71 9.17 -5.52
N LYS A 129 -37.43 8.62 -4.54
CA LYS A 129 -38.66 7.83 -4.75
C LYS A 129 -39.95 8.67 -4.73
N GLY A 130 -39.85 9.99 -4.80
CA GLY A 130 -41.00 10.89 -4.88
C GLY A 130 -41.47 11.47 -3.54
N GLY A 131 -40.76 11.20 -2.44
CA GLY A 131 -41.07 11.82 -1.15
C GLY A 131 -40.79 13.33 -1.16
N LYS A 132 -41.69 14.10 -0.58
CA LYS A 132 -41.64 15.57 -0.45
C LYS A 132 -41.21 15.99 0.95
N THR A 133 -41.74 15.32 1.97
CA THR A 133 -41.52 15.59 3.39
C THR A 133 -40.79 14.43 4.07
N CYS A 134 -39.70 13.99 3.44
CA CYS A 134 -38.86 12.91 3.97
C CYS A 134 -38.22 13.31 5.31
N THR A 135 -38.53 12.55 6.36
CA THR A 135 -37.98 12.74 7.70
C THR A 135 -37.27 11.48 8.17
N ASN A 136 -36.23 11.65 9.00
CA ASN A 136 -35.50 10.52 9.56
C ASN A 136 -36.28 9.87 10.71
N LEU A 137 -36.53 8.57 10.60
CA LEU A 137 -37.35 7.81 11.54
C LEU A 137 -36.52 6.84 12.40
N GLY A 138 -35.31 6.46 11.96
CA GLY A 138 -34.43 5.60 12.73
C GLY A 138 -33.00 5.70 12.25
N THR A 139 -32.04 5.69 13.19
CA THR A 139 -30.60 5.65 12.88
C THR A 139 -29.89 4.76 13.89
N VAL A 140 -29.11 3.79 13.42
CA VAL A 140 -28.39 2.81 14.25
C VAL A 140 -26.91 2.76 13.88
N LEU A 141 -26.08 2.43 14.87
CA LEU A 141 -24.63 2.28 14.75
C LEU A 141 -24.25 0.84 15.07
N ASN A 142 -23.42 0.21 14.23
CA ASN A 142 -22.86 -1.12 14.46
C ASN A 142 -23.91 -2.16 14.92
N ALA A 143 -25.11 -2.09 14.35
CA ALA A 143 -26.28 -2.85 14.76
C ALA A 143 -27.21 -3.12 13.58
N CYS A 144 -28.24 -3.91 13.83
CA CYS A 144 -29.30 -4.20 12.89
C CYS A 144 -30.50 -3.28 13.09
N LEU A 145 -31.12 -2.88 11.99
CA LEU A 145 -32.37 -2.12 11.93
C LEU A 145 -33.42 -3.00 11.23
N ALA A 146 -34.63 -3.02 11.78
CA ALA A 146 -35.80 -3.61 11.15
C ALA A 146 -36.91 -2.58 11.04
N ILE A 147 -37.71 -2.71 9.98
CA ILE A 147 -38.82 -1.85 9.63
C ILE A 147 -40.04 -2.75 9.41
N THR A 148 -41.09 -2.51 10.17
CA THR A 148 -42.39 -3.18 10.09
C THR A 148 -43.42 -2.16 9.64
N GLU A 149 -44.22 -2.50 8.65
CA GLU A 149 -45.36 -1.71 8.21
C GLU A 149 -46.59 -2.13 9.00
N GLY A 150 -47.30 -1.16 9.56
CA GLY A 150 -48.63 -1.33 10.13
C GLY A 150 -49.58 -0.31 9.52
N ASP A 151 -50.87 -0.44 9.82
CA ASP A 151 -51.92 0.40 9.22
C ASP A 151 -51.70 1.91 9.47
N LYS A 152 -51.15 2.29 10.63
CA LYS A 152 -50.98 3.71 11.00
C LYS A 152 -49.66 4.29 10.53
N LYS A 153 -48.57 3.51 10.59
CA LYS A 153 -47.22 3.99 10.25
C LYS A 153 -46.21 2.84 10.10
N TRP A 154 -45.02 3.18 9.62
CA TRP A 154 -43.84 2.33 9.78
C TRP A 154 -43.31 2.37 11.22
N TRP A 155 -43.03 1.18 11.74
CA TRP A 155 -42.39 0.92 13.02
C TRP A 155 -40.95 0.51 12.78
N THR A 156 -40.03 1.04 13.57
CA THR A 156 -38.62 0.67 13.46
C THR A 156 -38.06 0.26 14.80
N ASN A 157 -37.24 -0.79 14.82
CA ASN A 157 -36.50 -1.17 16.01
C ASN A 157 -35.11 -1.70 15.66
N SER A 158 -34.25 -1.82 16.67
CA SER A 158 -32.87 -2.22 16.51
C SER A 158 -32.46 -3.37 17.41
N GLY A 159 -31.42 -4.09 16.98
CA GLY A 159 -30.89 -5.24 17.69
C GLY A 159 -29.46 -5.54 17.31
N THR A 160 -28.76 -6.24 18.19
CA THR A 160 -27.42 -6.77 17.92
C THR A 160 -27.43 -7.87 16.85
N THR A 161 -28.60 -8.47 16.60
CA THR A 161 -28.83 -9.44 15.51
C THR A 161 -30.05 -9.03 14.71
N LYS A 162 -30.10 -9.51 13.46
CA LYS A 162 -31.22 -9.25 12.54
C LYS A 162 -32.56 -9.70 13.15
N VAL A 163 -32.61 -10.93 13.64
CA VAL A 163 -33.80 -11.51 14.29
C VAL A 163 -34.26 -10.68 15.49
N ASN A 164 -33.32 -10.23 16.34
CA ASN A 164 -33.69 -9.41 17.50
C ASN A 164 -34.29 -8.07 17.08
N ALA A 165 -33.76 -7.41 16.04
CA ALA A 165 -34.34 -6.18 15.49
C ALA A 165 -35.74 -6.44 14.92
N GLU A 166 -35.92 -7.51 14.14
CA GLU A 166 -37.20 -7.91 13.54
C GLU A 166 -38.26 -8.20 14.60
N THR A 167 -37.95 -9.04 15.59
CA THR A 167 -38.88 -9.38 16.67
C THR A 167 -39.34 -8.13 17.42
N LYS A 168 -38.40 -7.25 17.79
CA LYS A 168 -38.73 -6.01 18.49
C LYS A 168 -39.55 -5.04 17.63
N SER A 169 -39.28 -4.97 16.32
CA SER A 169 -40.02 -4.11 15.40
C SER A 169 -41.47 -4.59 15.22
N ILE A 170 -41.64 -5.89 14.98
CA ILE A 170 -42.97 -6.52 14.87
C ILE A 170 -43.75 -6.39 16.19
N GLN A 171 -43.08 -6.62 17.33
CA GLN A 171 -43.72 -6.50 18.64
C GLN A 171 -44.18 -5.07 18.91
N ALA A 172 -43.32 -4.08 18.68
CA ALA A 172 -43.68 -2.67 18.86
C ALA A 172 -44.88 -2.25 17.98
N CYS A 173 -44.94 -2.78 16.75
CA CYS A 173 -46.10 -2.61 15.88
C CYS A 173 -47.35 -3.25 16.49
N LYS A 174 -47.31 -4.55 16.83
CA LYS A 174 -48.47 -5.30 17.37
C LYS A 174 -49.04 -4.72 18.67
N GLU A 175 -48.22 -4.02 19.45
CA GLU A 175 -48.65 -3.37 20.69
C GLU A 175 -49.44 -2.07 20.45
N ASN A 176 -49.32 -1.45 19.26
CA ASN A 176 -49.80 -0.10 19.01
C ASN A 176 -50.52 0.08 17.66
N ASP A 177 -50.53 -0.94 16.81
CA ASP A 177 -50.96 -0.92 15.42
C ASP A 177 -51.43 -2.30 14.95
N ASP A 178 -52.11 -2.32 13.80
CA ASP A 178 -52.70 -3.50 13.19
C ASP A 178 -52.01 -3.84 11.85
N ASN A 179 -52.27 -5.05 11.33
CA ASN A 179 -51.70 -5.57 10.06
C ASN A 179 -50.17 -5.47 9.95
N CYS A 180 -49.48 -5.78 11.05
CA CYS A 180 -48.03 -5.68 11.14
C CYS A 180 -47.27 -6.67 10.24
N GLU A 181 -46.70 -6.18 9.14
CA GLU A 181 -45.86 -6.92 8.20
C GLU A 181 -44.41 -6.44 8.25
N LEU A 182 -43.46 -7.38 8.38
CA LEU A 182 -42.05 -7.05 8.31
C LEU A 182 -41.67 -6.70 6.86
N ASN A 183 -41.37 -5.44 6.59
CA ASN A 183 -41.04 -4.96 5.25
C ASN A 183 -39.54 -5.07 4.95
N TYR A 184 -38.68 -4.70 5.91
CA TYR A 184 -37.24 -4.66 5.67
C TYR A 184 -36.39 -4.86 6.93
N SER A 185 -35.21 -5.47 6.79
CA SER A 185 -34.23 -5.58 7.86
C SER A 185 -32.79 -5.75 7.33
N MET A 186 -31.84 -5.03 7.93
CA MET A 186 -30.43 -5.08 7.56
C MET A 186 -29.52 -4.80 8.76
N CYS A 187 -28.22 -5.08 8.63
CA CYS A 187 -27.21 -4.85 9.67
C CYS A 187 -26.04 -4.03 9.15
N ALA A 188 -25.57 -3.09 9.97
CA ALA A 188 -24.31 -2.39 9.79
C ALA A 188 -23.29 -3.03 10.73
N ASN A 189 -22.27 -3.65 10.15
CA ASN A 189 -21.21 -4.31 10.91
C ASN A 189 -19.94 -3.48 10.79
N ILE A 190 -19.19 -3.36 11.89
CA ILE A 190 -17.91 -2.68 11.90
C ILE A 190 -16.97 -3.27 10.84
N VAL A 191 -16.34 -2.40 10.04
CA VAL A 191 -15.45 -2.84 8.95
C VAL A 191 -14.00 -2.66 9.38
N MET A 192 -13.20 -3.70 9.24
CA MET A 192 -11.75 -3.60 9.37
C MET A 192 -11.17 -3.01 8.09
N ALA A 193 -10.68 -1.78 8.16
CA ALA A 193 -9.92 -1.19 7.08
C ALA A 193 -8.43 -1.33 7.38
N HIS A 194 -7.71 -1.79 6.37
CA HIS A 194 -6.28 -1.68 6.38
C HIS A 194 -5.88 -0.34 5.77
N GLU A 195 -5.16 0.48 6.52
CA GLU A 195 -4.49 1.66 5.99
C GLU A 195 -3.39 1.18 5.02
N SER A 196 -3.66 1.11 3.72
CA SER A 196 -2.57 1.09 2.75
C SER A 196 -1.93 2.46 2.84
N GLN A 197 -0.73 2.54 3.40
CA GLN A 197 0.07 3.76 3.39
C GLN A 197 0.37 4.13 1.93
N ASN A 198 -0.52 4.92 1.34
CA ASN A 198 -0.28 5.60 0.08
C ASN A 198 -0.48 7.09 0.34
N LEU A 199 0.51 7.66 1.02
CA LEU A 199 0.68 9.09 1.21
C LEU A 199 2.09 9.44 0.75
N THR A 200 2.25 9.66 -0.57
CA THR A 200 2.90 10.85 -1.15
C THR A 200 3.05 10.67 -2.67
N HIS A 201 1.99 10.99 -3.42
CA HIS A 201 2.16 11.90 -4.54
C HIS A 201 0.79 12.50 -4.91
N ARG A 202 0.49 13.66 -4.32
CA ARG A 202 -0.33 14.66 -5.02
C ARG A 202 0.64 15.47 -5.89
N PRO A 203 0.27 15.80 -7.14
CA PRO A 203 1.11 16.51 -8.08
C PRO A 203 1.44 17.93 -7.64
#